data_AF-A0A0D2DYE3-F1
#
_entry.id   AF-A0A0D2DYE3-F1
#
_cell.length_a   1.000
_cell.length_b   1.000
_cell.length_c   1.000
_cell.angle_alpha   90.00
_cell.angle_beta   90.00
_cell.angle_gamma   90.00
#
_symmetry.space_group_name_H-M   'P 1'
#
loop_
_entity.id
_entity.type
_entity.pdbx_description
1 polymer ?
#
loop_
_entity_poly.entity_id
_entity_poly.type
_entity_poly.pdbx_seq_one_letter_code
_entity_poly.pdbx_strand_id
1 'polypeptide(L)'
;MFHGGGFCIGSPDSEEQSCRNFVQAFGAVCISAAYRLAPEFPFLYAVKDGWDALRRVTEQAEVWGADLSSSFIVGGISAGGNVAAVLAHLARDEPLAVPLMGQYLAIPAVLPPTVVPGKYKELYLS
;
A
#
# COMPACT_ATOMS: atom_id res chain seq x y z
N MET A 1 5.74 1.51 0.49
CA MET A 1 4.90 2.69 0.74
C MET A 1 4.20 3.06 -0.55
N PHE A 2 2.88 3.20 -0.53
CA PHE A 2 2.07 3.63 -1.66
C PHE A 2 1.48 5.01 -1.38
N HIS A 3 1.64 5.90 -2.35
CA HIS A 3 1.23 7.30 -2.21
C HIS A 3 -0.30 7.47 -2.23
N GLY A 4 -0.76 8.61 -1.70
CA GLY A 4 -2.18 9.02 -1.79
C GLY A 4 -2.54 9.64 -3.14
N GLY A 5 -3.69 10.33 -3.19
CA GLY A 5 -4.11 11.09 -4.37
C GLY A 5 -5.33 10.53 -5.11
N GLY A 6 -6.24 9.86 -4.39
CA GLY A 6 -7.52 9.43 -4.96
C GLY A 6 -7.41 8.53 -6.19
N PHE A 7 -6.30 7.79 -6.32
CA PHE A 7 -5.92 6.98 -7.50
C PHE A 7 -5.66 7.77 -8.79
N CYS A 8 -5.86 9.09 -8.80
CA CYS A 8 -5.80 9.91 -10.01
C CYS A 8 -4.61 10.87 -10.04
N ILE A 9 -4.03 11.18 -8.89
CA ILE A 9 -2.90 12.10 -8.76
C ILE A 9 -1.86 11.52 -7.79
N GLY A 10 -0.74 12.24 -7.65
CA GLY A 10 0.34 11.89 -6.75
C GLY A 10 1.48 11.17 -7.46
N SER A 11 2.55 10.97 -6.71
CA SER A 11 3.74 10.26 -7.15
C SER A 11 4.44 9.64 -5.94
N PRO A 12 5.39 8.72 -6.14
CA PRO A 12 6.21 8.19 -5.05
C PRO A 12 6.90 9.27 -4.21
N ASP A 13 7.27 10.39 -4.83
CA ASP A 13 7.95 11.50 -4.16
C ASP A 13 7.05 12.18 -3.11
N SER A 14 5.73 12.05 -3.25
CA SER A 14 4.78 12.58 -2.25
C SER A 14 4.92 11.89 -0.89
N GLU A 15 5.46 10.68 -0.86
CA GLU A 15 5.73 9.93 0.38
C GLU A 15 7.18 10.05 0.87
N GLU A 16 8.01 10.92 0.26
CA GLU A 16 9.41 11.04 0.65
C GLU A 16 9.57 11.29 2.15
N GLN A 17 8.81 12.25 2.70
CA GLN A 17 8.89 12.58 4.13
C GLN A 17 8.43 11.41 5.01
N SER A 18 7.33 10.74 4.65
CA SER A 18 6.84 9.55 5.36
C SER A 18 7.91 8.45 5.34
N CYS A 19 8.47 8.13 4.18
CA CYS A 19 9.52 7.14 4.01
C CYS A 19 10.76 7.47 4.85
N ARG A 20 11.24 8.73 4.81
CA ARG A 20 12.37 9.18 5.63
C ARG A 20 12.10 9.03 7.12
N ASN A 21 10.89 9.35 7.58
CA ASN A 21 10.50 9.18 8.98
C ASN A 21 10.55 7.69 9.39
N PHE A 22 10.06 6.78 8.55
CA PHE A 22 10.13 5.34 8.82
C PHE A 22 11.58 4.83 8.85
N VAL A 23 12.42 5.26 7.90
CA VAL A 23 13.85 4.91 7.87
C VAL A 23 14.53 5.38 9.16
N GLN A 24 14.30 6.63 9.58
CA GLN A 24 14.89 7.19 10.80
C GLN A 24 14.39 6.50 12.08
N ALA A 25 13.10 6.19 12.16
CA ALA A 25 12.50 5.61 13.35
C ALA A 25 12.84 4.13 13.54
N PHE A 26 12.96 3.37 12.45
CA PHE A 26 13.06 1.91 12.49
C PHE A 26 14.37 1.35 11.96
N GLY A 27 15.25 2.18 11.38
CA GLY A 27 16.45 1.70 10.68
C GLY A 27 16.11 0.80 9.49
N ALA A 28 14.91 0.94 8.92
CA ALA A 28 14.40 0.09 7.86
C ALA A 28 14.73 0.64 6.47
N VAL A 29 14.63 -0.20 5.44
CA VAL A 29 14.57 0.25 4.05
C VAL A 29 13.10 0.57 3.71
N CYS A 30 12.85 1.77 3.18
CA CYS A 30 11.52 2.15 2.72
C CYS A 30 11.50 2.34 1.20
N ILE A 31 10.67 1.55 0.52
CA ILE A 31 10.47 1.64 -0.93
C ILE A 31 9.17 2.41 -1.18
N SER A 32 9.27 3.59 -1.80
CA SER A 32 8.12 4.34 -2.29
C SER A 32 7.80 3.89 -3.71
N ALA A 33 6.68 3.19 -3.90
CA ALA A 33 6.33 2.56 -5.17
C ALA A 33 5.37 3.43 -5.98
N ALA A 34 5.62 3.49 -7.30
CA ALA A 34 4.70 4.11 -8.26
C ALA A 34 3.63 3.10 -8.67
N TYR A 35 2.44 3.60 -8.94
CA TYR A 35 1.39 2.85 -9.61
C TYR A 35 0.72 3.71 -10.66
N ARG A 36 0.15 3.08 -11.69
CA ARG A 36 -0.55 3.80 -12.76
C ARG A 36 -1.82 4.47 -12.25
N LEU A 37 -2.08 5.66 -12.76
CA LEU A 37 -3.16 6.53 -12.28
C LEU A 37 -4.38 6.49 -13.20
N ALA A 38 -5.54 6.67 -12.59
CA ALA A 38 -6.79 6.96 -13.29
C ALA A 38 -6.82 8.44 -13.74
N PRO A 39 -7.59 8.79 -14.78
CA PRO A 39 -8.52 7.92 -15.54
C PRO A 39 -7.87 7.06 -16.64
N GLU A 40 -6.60 7.29 -16.99
CA GLU A 40 -5.91 6.56 -18.08
C GLU A 40 -5.80 5.06 -17.75
N PHE A 41 -5.57 4.75 -16.48
CA PHE A 41 -5.52 3.40 -15.94
C PHE A 41 -6.52 3.27 -14.78
N PRO A 42 -7.80 3.00 -15.08
CA PRO A 42 -8.82 2.88 -14.03
C PRO A 42 -8.58 1.64 -13.15
N PHE A 43 -9.41 1.46 -12.13
CA PHE A 43 -9.46 0.18 -11.40
C PHE A 43 -9.46 -1.00 -12.41
N LEU A 44 -8.57 -1.98 -12.32
CA LEU A 44 -7.78 -2.48 -11.18
C LEU A 44 -6.29 -2.08 -11.17
N TYR A 45 -5.82 -1.18 -12.04
CA TYR A 45 -4.39 -1.07 -12.35
C TYR A 45 -3.51 -0.69 -11.15
N ALA A 46 -3.94 0.23 -10.29
CA ALA A 46 -3.17 0.60 -9.10
C ALA A 46 -2.88 -0.59 -8.17
N VAL A 47 -3.85 -1.51 -8.01
CA VAL A 47 -3.69 -2.72 -7.21
C VAL A 47 -2.78 -3.72 -7.90
N LYS A 48 -2.92 -3.90 -9.22
CA LYS A 48 -2.03 -4.80 -9.99
C LYS A 48 -0.58 -4.35 -9.94
N ASP A 49 -0.33 -3.06 -10.14
CA ASP A 49 1.02 -2.51 -10.08
C ASP A 49 1.61 -2.63 -8.67
N GLY A 50 0.78 -2.40 -7.65
CA GLY A 50 1.18 -2.63 -6.26
C GLY A 50 1.51 -4.09 -5.96
N TRP A 51 0.77 -5.03 -6.54
CA TRP A 51 1.02 -6.47 -6.39
C TRP A 51 2.32 -6.89 -7.07
N ASP A 52 2.53 -6.44 -8.31
CA ASP A 52 3.77 -6.70 -9.06
C ASP A 52 4.98 -6.12 -8.31
N ALA A 53 4.87 -4.90 -7.77
CA ALA A 53 5.91 -4.29 -6.95
C ALA A 53 6.19 -5.10 -5.69
N LEU A 54 5.15 -5.57 -4.99
CA LEU A 54 5.30 -6.34 -3.76
C LEU A 54 5.99 -7.68 -4.00
N ARG A 55 5.56 -8.41 -5.04
CA ARG A 55 6.19 -9.67 -5.46
C ARG A 55 7.66 -9.46 -5.80
N ARG A 56 7.94 -8.44 -6.62
CA ARG A 56 9.30 -8.08 -7.04
C ARG A 56 10.23 -7.80 -5.86
N VAL A 57 9.72 -7.14 -4.81
CA VAL A 57 10.47 -6.87 -3.57
C VAL A 57 10.75 -8.17 -2.81
N THR A 58 9.77 -9.07 -2.69
CA THR A 58 10.01 -10.36 -2.00
C THR A 58 10.95 -11.30 -2.73
N GLU A 59 11.07 -11.14 -4.06
CA GLU A 59 11.92 -11.98 -4.90
C GLU A 59 13.38 -11.49 -4.95
N GLN A 60 13.65 -10.18 -4.79
CA GLN A 60 15.01 -9.62 -4.92
C GLN A 60 15.24 -8.39 -4.01
N ALA A 61 14.90 -8.51 -2.74
CA ALA A 61 15.01 -7.41 -1.76
C ALA A 61 16.44 -6.83 -1.65
N GLU A 62 17.46 -7.67 -1.88
CA GLU A 62 18.87 -7.34 -1.81
C GLU A 62 19.30 -6.25 -2.79
N VAL A 63 18.57 -6.07 -3.91
CA VAL A 63 18.83 -5.01 -4.89
C VAL A 63 18.66 -3.62 -4.27
N TRP A 64 17.82 -3.51 -3.24
CA TRP A 64 17.60 -2.28 -2.48
C TRP A 64 18.31 -2.27 -1.12
N GLY A 65 19.18 -3.26 -0.86
CA GLY A 65 19.84 -3.44 0.43
C GLY A 65 18.88 -3.77 1.58
N ALA A 66 17.69 -4.30 1.27
CA ALA A 66 16.70 -4.70 2.27
C ALA A 66 16.90 -6.15 2.71
N ASP A 67 16.72 -6.40 4.00
CA ASP A 67 16.64 -7.75 4.59
C ASP A 67 15.22 -7.98 5.12
N LEU A 68 14.52 -8.93 4.50
CA LEU A 68 13.13 -9.26 4.85
C LEU A 68 13.02 -10.37 5.92
N SER A 69 14.14 -10.89 6.42
CA SER A 69 14.15 -11.98 7.40
C SER A 69 13.52 -11.58 8.74
N SER A 70 13.63 -10.30 9.11
CA SER A 70 13.15 -9.77 10.38
C SER A 70 11.75 -9.14 10.30
N SER A 71 11.47 -8.37 9.25
CA SER A 71 10.19 -7.68 9.06
C SER A 71 9.95 -7.32 7.60
N PHE A 72 8.70 -7.48 7.16
CA PHE A 72 8.24 -6.99 5.88
C PHE A 72 6.81 -6.42 6.00
N ILE A 73 6.67 -5.12 5.78
CA ILE A 73 5.42 -4.37 6.00
C ILE A 73 5.03 -3.65 4.72
N VAL A 74 3.75 -3.74 4.35
CA VAL A 74 3.15 -2.92 3.30
C VAL A 74 2.52 -1.67 3.92
N GLY A 75 2.50 -0.55 3.22
CA GLY A 75 1.82 0.62 3.76
C GLY A 75 1.52 1.69 2.74
N GLY A 76 0.64 2.60 3.11
CA GLY A 76 0.28 3.75 2.29
C GLY A 76 -0.71 4.69 2.97
N ILE A 77 -0.96 5.83 2.32
CA ILE A 77 -1.88 6.87 2.78
C ILE A 77 -3.07 7.03 1.84
N SER A 78 -4.27 7.28 2.36
CA SER A 78 -5.47 7.56 1.58
C SER A 78 -5.75 6.48 0.52
N ALA A 79 -5.66 6.81 -0.78
CA ALA A 79 -5.75 5.86 -1.88
C ALA A 79 -4.66 4.78 -1.82
N GLY A 80 -3.40 5.12 -1.54
CA GLY A 80 -2.33 4.16 -1.31
C GLY A 80 -2.55 3.31 -0.06
N GLY A 81 -3.25 3.84 0.94
CA GLY A 81 -3.71 3.08 2.09
C GLY A 81 -4.76 2.02 1.71
N ASN A 82 -5.67 2.35 0.79
CA ASN A 82 -6.57 1.35 0.19
C ASN A 82 -5.78 0.28 -0.56
N VAL A 83 -4.83 0.66 -1.42
CA VAL A 83 -3.97 -0.29 -2.15
C VAL A 83 -3.27 -1.23 -1.17
N ALA A 84 -2.61 -0.70 -0.15
CA ALA A 84 -1.92 -1.51 0.87
C ALA A 84 -2.86 -2.51 1.58
N ALA A 85 -4.08 -2.10 1.94
CA ALA A 85 -5.06 -2.98 2.56
C ALA A 85 -5.50 -4.12 1.62
N VAL A 86 -5.71 -3.83 0.34
CA VAL A 86 -6.06 -4.84 -0.66
C VAL A 86 -4.90 -5.82 -0.88
N LEU A 87 -3.65 -5.33 -0.96
CA LEU A 87 -2.47 -6.18 -1.11
C LEU A 87 -2.26 -7.12 0.08
N ALA A 88 -2.61 -6.70 1.30
CA ALA A 88 -2.56 -7.58 2.46
C ALA A 88 -3.53 -8.77 2.33
N HIS A 89 -4.73 -8.55 1.79
CA HIS A 89 -5.66 -9.63 1.47
C HIS A 89 -5.15 -10.52 0.34
N LEU A 90 -4.60 -9.93 -0.73
CA LEU A 90 -4.00 -10.70 -1.82
C LEU A 90 -2.83 -11.57 -1.32
N ALA A 91 -1.94 -11.04 -0.48
CA ALA A 91 -0.82 -11.80 0.08
C ALA A 91 -1.24 -12.95 1.02
N ARG A 92 -2.42 -12.83 1.66
CA ARG A 92 -3.01 -13.93 2.44
C ARG A 92 -3.52 -15.05 1.53
N ASP A 93 -4.16 -14.68 0.42
CA ASP A 93 -4.84 -15.62 -0.48
C ASP A 93 -3.87 -16.22 -1.52
N GLU A 94 -2.86 -15.46 -1.93
CA GLU A 94 -1.76 -15.83 -2.82
C GLU A 94 -0.43 -15.55 -2.09
N PRO A 95 0.19 -16.55 -1.46
CA PRO A 95 1.40 -16.33 -0.66
C PRO A 95 2.56 -15.76 -1.47
N LEU A 96 3.19 -14.72 -0.92
CA LEU A 96 4.46 -14.17 -1.41
C LEU A 96 5.65 -15.05 -1.00
N ALA A 97 6.82 -14.82 -1.60
CA ALA A 97 8.06 -15.51 -1.21
C ALA A 97 8.46 -15.20 0.25
N VAL A 98 8.16 -14.00 0.72
CA VAL A 98 8.27 -13.59 2.13
C VAL A 98 6.90 -13.05 2.58
N PRO A 99 6.29 -13.59 3.65
CA PRO A 99 4.98 -13.14 4.09
C PRO A 99 5.00 -11.70 4.59
N LEU A 100 3.90 -10.98 4.38
CA LEU A 100 3.68 -9.70 5.04
C LEU A 100 3.50 -9.93 6.55
N MET A 101 4.26 -9.19 7.35
CA MET A 101 4.24 -9.24 8.82
C MET A 101 3.43 -8.08 9.43
N GLY A 102 3.02 -7.10 8.62
CA GLY A 102 2.20 -6.00 9.08
C GLY A 102 1.74 -5.09 7.96
N GLN A 103 0.87 -4.14 8.31
CA GLN A 103 0.40 -3.09 7.42
C GLN A 103 0.34 -1.73 8.13
N TYR A 104 0.74 -0.68 7.42
CA TYR A 104 0.56 0.72 7.83
C TYR A 104 -0.49 1.40 6.95
N LEU A 105 -1.64 1.74 7.53
CA LEU A 105 -2.77 2.30 6.81
C LEU A 105 -3.09 3.71 7.35
N ALA A 106 -2.57 4.74 6.70
CA ALA A 106 -2.88 6.12 7.07
C ALA A 106 -4.14 6.59 6.33
N ILE A 107 -5.20 6.94 7.09
CA ILE A 107 -6.49 7.45 6.56
C ILE A 107 -7.01 6.70 5.31
N PRO A 108 -7.04 5.36 5.30
CA PRO A 108 -7.24 4.59 4.08
C PRO A 108 -8.68 4.66 3.57
N ALA A 109 -8.86 4.70 2.25
CA ALA A 109 -10.19 4.67 1.64
C ALA A 109 -10.72 3.22 1.51
N VAL A 110 -11.19 2.60 2.60
CA VAL A 110 -11.52 1.14 2.61
C VAL A 110 -12.98 0.78 2.41
N LEU A 111 -13.90 1.73 2.55
CA LEU A 111 -15.34 1.47 2.49
C LEU A 111 -16.05 2.60 1.75
N PRO A 112 -16.60 2.36 0.55
CA PRO A 112 -17.40 3.38 -0.11
C PRO A 112 -18.80 3.49 0.52
N PRO A 113 -19.45 4.67 0.47
CA PRO A 113 -20.77 4.89 1.06
C PRO A 113 -21.85 3.93 0.52
N THR A 114 -21.69 3.48 -0.72
CA THR A 114 -22.66 2.62 -1.43
C THR A 114 -22.73 1.19 -0.90
N VAL A 115 -21.75 0.74 -0.12
CA VAL A 115 -21.69 -0.63 0.40
C VAL A 115 -21.65 -0.69 1.93
N VAL A 116 -21.93 0.42 2.61
CA VAL A 116 -22.02 0.48 4.07
C VAL A 116 -23.14 -0.46 4.56
N PRO A 117 -22.86 -1.44 5.42
CA PRO A 117 -23.89 -2.32 5.97
C PRO A 117 -24.97 -1.51 6.69
N GLY A 118 -26.24 -1.87 6.50
CA GLY A 118 -27.39 -1.10 7.01
C GLY A 118 -27.29 -0.72 8.49
N LYS A 119 -26.82 -1.65 9.33
CA LYS A 119 -26.62 -1.45 10.78
C LYS A 119 -25.56 -0.40 11.15
N TYR A 120 -24.72 0.02 10.21
CA TYR A 120 -23.64 0.99 10.42
C TYR A 120 -23.85 2.30 9.66
N LYS A 121 -24.96 2.47 8.93
CA LYS A 121 -25.22 3.69 8.14
C LYS A 121 -25.16 4.97 8.97
N GLU A 122 -25.76 4.96 10.16
CA GLU A 122 -25.76 6.11 11.08
C GLU A 122 -24.38 6.44 11.66
N LEU A 123 -23.44 5.48 11.62
CA LEU A 123 -22.06 5.65 12.12
C LEU A 123 -21.09 6.08 11.01
N TYR A 124 -21.52 6.05 9.75
CA TYR A 124 -20.67 6.38 8.61
C TYR A 124 -20.65 7.89 8.40
N LEU A 125 -19.50 8.52 8.66
CA LEU A 125 -19.34 9.98 8.63
C LEU A 125 -18.82 10.52 7.29
N SER A 126 -18.11 9.71 6.50
CA SER A 126 -17.57 10.06 5.18
C SER A 126 -16.87 8.88 4.53
#